data_AF-K5WR02-F1
#
_entry.id   AF-K5WR02-F1
#
_cell.length_a   1.000
_cell.length_b   1.000
_cell.length_c   1.000
_cell.angle_alpha   90.00
_cell.angle_beta   90.00
_cell.angle_gamma   90.00
#
_symmetry.space_group_name_H-M   'P 1'
#
loop_
_entity.id
_entity.type
_entity.pdbx_description
1 polymer ?
#
loop_
_entity_poly.entity_id
_entity_poly.type
_entity_poly.pdbx_seq_one_letter_code
_entity_poly.pdbx_strand_id
1 'polypeptide(L)' 'VLKPMWPFLAASSITFFLVSKAQDMGVRSEQYKNDPRNPYREQIAKEEAAKAHH' A
#
# COMPACT_ATOMS: atom_id res chain seq x y z
N VAL A 1 25.80 18.78 -5.35
CA VAL A 1 24.35 18.71 -5.68
C VAL A 1 23.52 18.03 -4.58
N LEU A 2 23.94 16.89 -4.01
CA LEU A 2 23.14 16.17 -2.99
C LEU A 2 22.99 16.91 -1.64
N LYS A 3 24.00 17.69 -1.22
CA LYS A 3 24.02 18.36 0.08
C LYS A 3 22.87 19.37 0.31
N PRO A 4 22.42 20.17 -0.66
CA PRO A 4 21.19 20.95 -0.51
C PRO A 4 19.89 20.16 -0.74
N MET A 5 19.94 18.97 -1.36
CA MET A 5 18.75 18.19 -1.70
C MET A 5 18.22 17.30 -0.56
N TRP A 6 19.03 17.07 0.48
CA TRP A 6 18.67 16.15 1.56
C TRP A 6 17.32 16.41 2.25
N PRO A 7 16.83 17.66 2.49
CA PRO A 7 15.52 17.85 3.09
C PRO A 7 14.40 17.38 2.15
N PHE A 8 14.56 17.56 0.84
CA PHE A 8 13.58 17.10 -0.15
C PHE A 8 13.57 15.59 -0.24
N LEU A 9 14.75 14.95 -0.25
CA LEU A 9 14.84 13.49 -0.23
C LEU A 9 14.22 12.89 1.03
N ALA A 10 14.46 13.50 2.20
CA ALA A 10 13.85 13.09 3.45
C ALA A 10 12.33 13.26 3.45
N ALA A 11 11.83 14.42 2.99
CA ALA A 11 10.40 14.64 2.86
C ALA A 11 9.75 13.64 1.88
N SER A 12 10.34 13.46 0.71
CA SER A 12 9.84 12.52 -0.30
C SER A 12 9.83 11.07 0.21
N SER A 13 10.85 10.63 0.95
CA SER A 13 10.87 9.27 1.49
C SER A 13 9.79 9.07 2.55
N ILE A 14 9.59 10.05 3.44
CA ILE A 14 8.50 10.04 4.43
C ILE A 14 7.13 10.01 3.72
N THR A 15 6.91 10.89 2.75
CA THR A 15 5.66 10.92 1.98
C THR A 15 5.43 9.61 1.24
N PHE A 16 6.44 9.07 0.59
CA PHE A 16 6.36 7.79 -0.11
C PHE A 16 5.95 6.67 0.83
N PHE A 17 6.57 6.58 2.01
CA PHE A 17 6.21 5.58 3.02
C PHE A 17 4.74 5.71 3.45
N LEU A 18 4.30 6.92 3.77
CA LEU A 18 2.92 7.17 4.22
C LEU A 18 1.89 6.86 3.13
N VAL A 19 2.13 7.33 1.90
CA VAL A 19 1.23 7.08 0.76
C VAL A 19 1.19 5.60 0.42
N SER A 20 2.33 4.90 0.47
CA SER A 20 2.38 3.45 0.24
C SER A 20 1.52 2.69 1.25
N LYS A 21 1.58 3.05 2.54
CA LYS A 21 0.72 2.47 3.57
C LYS A 21 -0.76 2.80 3.36
N ALA A 22 -1.08 4.05 3.03
CA ALA A 22 -2.44 4.47 2.74
C ALA A 22 -3.03 3.72 1.54
N GLN A 23 -2.25 3.51 0.49
CA GLN A 23 -2.65 2.75 -0.69
C GLN A 23 -2.90 1.28 -0.37
N ASP A 24 -2.01 0.62 0.39
CA ASP A 24 -2.19 -0.79 0.80
C ASP A 24 -3.49 -0.98 1.61
N MET A 25 -3.78 -0.06 2.54
CA MET A 25 -5.07 -0.07 3.25
C MET A 25 -6.26 0.18 2.32
N GLY A 26 -6.12 1.11 1.37
CA GLY A 26 -7.17 1.46 0.42
C GLY A 26 -7.57 0.29 -0.48
N VAL A 27 -6.59 -0.40 -1.07
CA VAL A 27 -6.85 -1.55 -1.95
C VAL A 27 -7.40 -2.76 -1.18
N ARG A 28 -7.22 -2.82 0.14
CA ARG A 28 -7.74 -3.88 1.02
C ARG A 28 -9.05 -3.52 1.72
N SER A 29 -9.52 -2.28 1.58
CA SER A 29 -10.78 -1.83 2.18
C SER A 29 -11.97 -2.61 1.62
N GLU A 30 -13.06 -2.69 2.38
CA GLU A 30 -14.27 -3.43 1.98
C GLU A 30 -14.84 -2.98 0.64
N GLN A 31 -14.73 -1.68 0.34
CA GLN A 31 -15.21 -1.09 -0.91
C GLN A 31 -14.43 -1.57 -2.14
N TYR A 32 -13.12 -1.81 -2.01
CA TYR A 32 -12.22 -2.03 -3.16
C TYR A 32 -11.57 -3.41 -3.19
N LYS A 33 -11.64 -4.19 -2.10
CA LYS A 33 -10.99 -5.51 -2.02
C LYS A 33 -11.50 -6.52 -3.06
N ASN A 34 -12.74 -6.34 -3.55
CA ASN A 34 -13.38 -7.19 -4.55
C ASN A 34 -13.59 -6.49 -5.91
N ASP A 35 -13.08 -5.27 -6.11
CA ASP A 35 -13.22 -4.54 -7.38
C ASP A 35 -12.38 -5.19 -8.50
N PRO A 36 -12.94 -5.58 -9.67
CA PRO A 36 -12.18 -6.22 -10.76
C PRO A 36 -10.99 -5.42 -11.29
N ARG A 37 -10.92 -4.13 -11.02
CA ARG A 37 -9.79 -3.27 -11.40
C ARG A 37 -8.66 -3.30 -10.38
N ASN A 38 -8.87 -3.86 -9.20
CA ASN A 38 -7.86 -3.99 -8.16
C ASN A 38 -6.90 -5.15 -8.51
N PRO A 39 -5.63 -4.87 -8.84
CA PRO A 39 -4.69 -5.90 -9.27
C PRO A 39 -4.30 -6.87 -8.14
N TYR A 40 -4.57 -6.52 -6.88
CA TYR A 40 -4.22 -7.33 -5.72
C TYR A 40 -5.35 -8.24 -5.23
N ARG A 41 -6.51 -8.22 -5.90
CA ARG A 41 -7.72 -8.96 -5.49
C ARG A 41 -7.47 -10.43 -5.13
N GLU A 42 -6.80 -11.16 -6.02
CA GLU A 42 -6.54 -12.58 -5.82
C GLU A 42 -5.58 -12.83 -4.66
N GLN A 43 -4.57 -11.96 -4.52
CA GLN A 43 -3.63 -12.03 -3.41
C GLN A 43 -4.34 -11.76 -2.08
N ILE A 44 -5.17 -10.72 -2.02
CA ILE A 44 -5.95 -10.36 -0.82
C ILE A 44 -6.86 -11.53 -0.42
N ALA A 45 -7.58 -12.13 -1.38
CA ALA A 45 -8.45 -13.28 -1.10
C ALA A 45 -7.66 -14.48 -0.55
N LYS A 46 -6.48 -14.78 -1.10
CA LYS A 46 -5.59 -15.85 -0.60
C LYS A 46 -5.08 -15.56 0.82
N GLU A 47 -4.68 -14.32 1.09
CA GLU A 47 -4.20 -13.90 2.41
C GLU A 47 -5.32 -13.91 3.48
N GLU A 48 -6.53 -13.49 3.13
CA GLU A 48 -7.71 -13.57 4.01
C GLU A 48 -8.06 -15.03 4.31
N ALA A 49 -8.06 -15.91 3.30
CA ALA A 49 -8.29 -17.34 3.50
C ALA A 49 -7.22 -17.98 4.39
N ALA A 50 -5.94 -17.67 4.16
CA ALA A 50 -4.84 -18.18 4.97
C ALA A 50 -4.94 -17.74 6.45
N LYS A 51 -5.37 -16.50 6.71
CA LYS A 51 -5.63 -16.01 8.07
C LYS A 51 -6.83 -16.67 8.73
N ALA A 52 -7.86 -17.04 7.97
CA ALA A 52 -9.06 -17.70 8.50
C ALA A 52 -8.83 -19.18 8.87
N HIS A 53 -7.78 -19.80 8.36
CA HIS A 53 -7.37 -21.18 8.65
C HIS A 53 -6.34 -21.31 9.80
N HIS A 54 -5.94 -20.19 10.41
CA HIS A 54 -5.09 -20.10 11.60
C HIS A 54 -5.91 -19.69 12.82
#